data_AF-A0A7J3ZM45-F1
#
_entry.id   AF-A0A7J3ZM45-F1
#
_cell.length_a   1.000
_cell.length_b   1.000
_cell.length_c   1.000
_cell.angle_alpha   90.00
_cell.angle_beta   90.00
_cell.angle_gamma   90.00
#
_symmetry.space_group_name_H-M   'P 1'
#
loop_
_entity.id
_entity.type
_entity.pdbx_description
1 polymer ?
#
loop_
_entity_poly.entity_id
_entity_poly.type
_entity_poly.pdbx_seq_one_letter_code
_entity_poly.pdbx_strand_id
1 'polypeptide(L)' 'MELRKVQMTRGGTFFITLPKEWAISNGISRGSIVASLITPDGKLIIDP' A
#
# COMPACT_ATOMS: atom_id res chain seq x y z
N MET A 1 -15.16 4.27 1.56
CA MET A 1 -13.94 3.60 2.07
C MET A 1 -13.94 2.21 1.49
N GLU A 2 -12.98 1.88 0.61
CA GLU A 2 -12.87 0.53 0.07
C GLU A 2 -12.11 -0.35 1.07
N LEU A 3 -12.65 -1.53 1.36
CA LEU A 3 -11.96 -2.52 2.18
C LEU A 3 -11.08 -3.39 1.30
N ARG A 4 -9.89 -3.71 1.78
CA ARG A 4 -9.00 -4.67 1.13
C ARG A 4 -8.53 -5.71 2.11
N LYS A 5 -8.38 -6.93 1.60
CA LYS A 5 -7.86 -8.05 2.37
C LYS A 5 -6.35 -7.91 2.47
N VAL A 6 -5.83 -7.96 3.69
CA VAL A 6 -4.40 -8.12 3.93
C VAL A 6 -3.98 -9.53 3.49
N GLN A 7 -2.89 -9.62 2.75
CA GLN A 7 -2.26 -10.86 2.37
C GLN A 7 -0.97 -11.05 3.17
N MET A 8 -0.57 -12.30 3.38
CA MET A 8 0.61 -12.65 4.16
C MET A 8 1.41 -13.70 3.40
N THR A 9 2.72 -13.49 3.28
CA THR A 9 3.63 -14.52 2.77
C THR A 9 3.82 -15.61 3.82
N ARG A 10 4.28 -16.79 3.41
CA ARG A 10 4.66 -17.86 4.35
C ARG A 10 5.72 -17.43 5.37
N GLY A 11 6.57 -16.46 5.02
CA GLY A 11 7.63 -15.93 5.87
C GLY A 11 7.20 -14.80 6.80
N GLY A 12 5.92 -14.39 6.79
CA GLY A 12 5.39 -13.39 7.71
C GLY A 12 5.34 -11.95 7.20
N THR A 13 5.65 -11.71 5.93
CA THR A 13 5.52 -10.39 5.33
C THR A 13 4.06 -10.10 4.97
N PHE A 14 3.53 -8.98 5.43
CA PHE A 14 2.18 -8.51 5.10
C PHE A 14 2.21 -7.55 3.92
N PHE A 15 1.19 -7.63 3.07
CA PHE A 15 1.00 -6.68 1.98
C PHE A 15 -0.49 -6.47 1.67
N ILE A 16 -0.80 -5.33 1.09
CA ILE A 16 -2.13 -4.98 0.57
C ILE A 16 -2.02 -4.68 -0.91
N THR A 17 -3.11 -4.84 -1.66
CA THR A 17 -3.18 -4.33 -3.02
C THR A 17 -3.44 -2.82 -2.98
N LEU A 18 -2.70 -2.05 -3.80
CA LEU A 18 -2.94 -0.60 -3.96
C LEU A 18 -4.20 -0.35 -4.81
N PRO A 19 -4.88 0.82 -4.67
CA PRO A 19 -6.05 1.11 -5.48
C PRO A 19 -5.61 1.24 -6.92
N LYS A 20 -6.29 0.53 -7.83
CA LYS A 20 -5.88 0.47 -9.24
C LYS A 20 -5.82 1.87 -9.85
N GLU A 21 -6.88 2.66 -9.67
CA GLU A 21 -6.96 4.01 -10.22
C GLU A 21 -5.91 4.95 -9.61
N TRP A 22 -5.72 4.90 -8.29
CA TRP A 22 -4.70 5.69 -7.59
C TRP A 22 -3.27 5.32 -8.02
N ALA A 23 -2.98 4.03 -8.20
CA ALA A 23 -1.66 3.59 -8.63
C ALA A 23 -1.38 4.06 -10.07
N ILE A 24 -2.36 3.94 -10.97
CA ILE A 24 -2.23 4.40 -12.36
C ILE A 24 -2.08 5.93 -12.42
N SER A 25 -2.88 6.69 -11.67
CA SER A 25 -2.82 8.15 -11.68
C SER A 25 -1.50 8.70 -11.16
N ASN A 26 -0.81 7.96 -10.29
CA ASN A 26 0.51 8.32 -9.76
C ASN A 26 1.68 7.66 -10.50
N GLY A 27 1.44 6.97 -11.62
CA GLY A 27 2.51 6.34 -12.41
C GLY A 27 3.22 5.18 -11.70
N ILE A 28 2.60 4.60 -10.68
CA ILE A 28 3.17 3.48 -9.92
C ILE A 28 3.11 2.21 -10.78
N SER A 29 4.27 1.57 -10.91
CA SER A 29 4.44 0.34 -11.68
C SER A 29 5.25 -0.70 -10.90
N ARG A 30 5.49 -1.87 -11.50
CA ARG A 30 6.28 -2.92 -10.87
C ARG A 30 7.69 -2.39 -10.60
N GLY A 31 8.09 -2.40 -9.33
CA GLY A 31 9.41 -1.94 -8.89
C GLY A 31 9.45 -0.47 -8.47
N SER A 32 8.35 0.28 -8.59
CA SER A 32 8.25 1.62 -7.98
C SER A 32 8.50 1.55 -6.48
N ILE A 33 9.22 2.55 -5.97
CA ILE A 33 9.45 2.75 -4.54
C ILE A 33 8.44 3.79 -4.08
N VAL A 34 7.73 3.49 -3.01
CA VAL A 34 6.78 4.42 -2.35
C VAL A 34 7.24 4.63 -0.92
N ALA A 35 6.99 5.82 -0.37
CA ALA A 35 7.20 6.05 1.06
C ALA A 35 6.01 5.55 1.87
N SER A 36 6.26 5.13 3.11
CA SER A 36 5.21 4.76 4.06
C SER A 36 5.45 5.42 5.40
N LEU A 37 4.38 5.95 6.00
CA LEU A 37 4.40 6.63 7.29
C LEU A 37 3.28 6.09 8.17
N ILE A 38 3.63 5.70 9.40
CA ILE A 38 2.65 5.42 10.45
C ILE A 38 2.43 6.70 11.23
N THR A 39 1.20 7.18 11.21
CA THR A 39 0.77 8.38 11.94
C THR A 39 0.55 8.07 13.43
N PRO A 40 0.58 9.09 14.32
CA PRO A 40 0.33 8.88 15.75
C PRO A 40 -1.05 8.29 16.08
N ASP A 41 -2.06 8.51 15.25
CA ASP A 41 -3.39 7.90 15.36
C ASP A 41 -3.49 6.52 14.71
N GLY A 42 -2.35 5.93 14.31
CA GLY A 42 -2.23 4.55 13.85
C GLY A 42 -2.60 4.32 12.39
N LYS A 43 -2.89 5.37 11.61
CA LYS A 43 -3.13 5.24 10.17
C LYS A 43 -1.81 5.05 9.43
N LEU A 44 -1.83 4.15 8.44
CA LEU A 44 -0.74 3.99 7.48
C LEU A 44 -1.00 4.88 6.26
N ILE A 45 -0.08 5.81 6.00
CA ILE A 45 -0.07 6.66 4.80
C ILE A 45 0.95 6.08 3.82
N ILE A 46 0.56 5.99 2.55
CA ILE A 46 1.44 5.63 1.43
C ILE A 46 1.56 6.85 0.53
N ASP A 47 2.79 7.25 0.23
CA ASP A 47 3.12 8.40 -0.62
C ASP A 47 3.87 7.88 -1.88
N PRO A 48 3.35 8.14 -3.11
CA PRO A 48 3.86 7.60 -4.37
C PRO A 48 5.34 7.85 -4.68
#